data_AF-X0Z6Y9-F1
#
_entry.id   AF-X0Z6Y9-F1
#
_cell.length_a   1.000
_cell.length_b   1.000
_cell.length_c   1.000
_cell.angle_alpha   90.00
_cell.angle_beta   90.00
_cell.angle_gamma   90.00
#
_symmetry.space_group_name_H-M   'P 1'
#
loop_
_entity.id
_entity.type
_entity.pdbx_description
1 polymer ?
#
loop_
_entity_poly.entity_id
_entity_poly.type
_entity_poly.pdbx_seq_one_letter_code
_entity_poly.pdbx_strand_id
1 'polypeptide(L)'
;MLLVFSNRDTVTEIIRDLTDKEQSRVSLAAINGPSNIVVSGESYVIDKIVLQLTKLSVRNFKLNVSHGFHSILMEPILEDFKGILDTAAFHPLKIPVIPNVTGEMLKKGTLDKEYWGKHLMQTVMFEKSIHTAVKEGVTLFLEVGPDTTASGMLKAIIKDYQGISVINSLNKGKEDRIELNHAAAQVFVLGVDLDFGVLEKGKVRTEILPVCPLNKEKCWVEQYKGQKIQQALDKEQNAAKEDTLEIIGQDNPVLRDHVVRGGRIFPGAALWEAVIRKASLKYNTAVTGLKQIKHISQLALKAGRQLNISPVTLGITGIFKG
;
A
#
# COMPACT_ATOMS: atom_id res chain seq x y z
N MET A 1 -36.26 -13.95 -16.38
CA MET A 1 -35.35 -14.62 -15.41
C MET A 1 -35.56 -14.04 -14.02
N LEU A 2 -35.20 -14.76 -12.97
CA LEU A 2 -35.40 -14.39 -11.57
C LEU A 2 -34.10 -14.55 -10.78
N LEU A 3 -33.64 -13.48 -10.14
CA LEU A 3 -32.57 -13.53 -9.15
C LEU A 3 -33.18 -13.84 -7.77
N VAL A 4 -32.61 -14.81 -7.06
CA VAL A 4 -33.04 -15.28 -5.74
C VAL A 4 -31.88 -15.14 -4.75
N PHE A 5 -32.13 -14.47 -3.63
CA PHE A 5 -31.14 -14.26 -2.56
C PHE A 5 -31.20 -15.39 -1.53
N SER A 6 -30.90 -16.61 -1.98
CA SER A 6 -30.82 -17.80 -1.13
C SER A 6 -29.77 -18.75 -1.68
N ASN A 7 -29.48 -19.82 -0.95
CA ASN A 7 -28.58 -20.88 -1.41
C ASN A 7 -29.25 -21.76 -2.48
N ARG A 8 -28.42 -22.56 -3.15
CA ARG A 8 -28.84 -23.49 -4.21
C ARG A 8 -29.89 -24.49 -3.71
N ASP A 9 -29.74 -25.01 -2.50
CA ASP A 9 -30.58 -26.09 -1.98
C ASP A 9 -32.02 -25.63 -1.80
N THR A 10 -32.22 -24.47 -1.16
CA THR A 10 -33.54 -23.85 -1.02
C THR A 10 -34.21 -23.60 -2.37
N VAL A 11 -33.48 -23.09 -3.35
CA VAL A 11 -34.05 -22.85 -4.70
C VAL A 11 -34.40 -24.16 -5.39
N THR A 12 -33.59 -25.21 -5.20
CA THR A 12 -33.83 -26.53 -5.79
C THR A 12 -35.03 -27.21 -5.13
N GLU A 13 -35.22 -27.08 -3.82
CA GLU A 13 -36.42 -27.56 -3.10
C GLU A 13 -37.69 -26.89 -3.63
N ILE A 14 -37.67 -25.57 -3.80
CA ILE A 14 -38.79 -24.81 -4.38
C ILE A 14 -39.13 -25.29 -5.80
N ILE A 15 -38.11 -25.58 -6.62
CA ILE A 15 -38.34 -26.14 -7.96
C ILE A 15 -38.92 -27.56 -7.88
N ARG A 16 -38.49 -28.39 -6.92
CA ARG A 16 -39.01 -29.75 -6.72
C ARG A 16 -40.47 -29.77 -6.27
N ASP A 17 -40.95 -28.73 -5.61
CA ASP A 17 -42.35 -28.58 -5.22
C ASP A 17 -43.29 -28.23 -6.40
N LEU A 18 -42.74 -27.93 -7.57
CA LEU A 18 -43.52 -27.71 -8.80
C LEU A 18 -43.97 -29.05 -9.42
N THR A 19 -44.99 -29.01 -10.26
CA THR A 19 -45.41 -30.19 -11.04
C THR A 19 -44.34 -30.59 -12.06
N ASP A 20 -44.31 -31.86 -12.49
CA ASP A 20 -43.34 -32.33 -13.50
C ASP A 20 -43.36 -31.49 -14.79
N LYS A 21 -44.56 -31.07 -15.22
CA LYS A 21 -44.73 -30.19 -16.40
C LYS A 21 -44.09 -28.81 -16.19
N GLU A 22 -44.08 -28.29 -14.98
CA GLU A 22 -43.49 -26.99 -14.66
C GLU A 22 -41.99 -27.09 -14.45
N GLN A 23 -41.52 -28.18 -13.84
CA GLN A 23 -40.09 -28.47 -13.70
C GLN A 23 -39.40 -28.53 -15.06
N SER A 24 -40.04 -29.13 -16.08
CA SER A 24 -39.52 -29.16 -17.45
C SER A 24 -39.51 -27.81 -18.18
N ARG A 25 -40.07 -26.75 -17.58
CA ARG A 25 -40.17 -25.39 -18.15
C ARG A 25 -39.31 -24.36 -17.40
N VAL A 26 -38.49 -24.82 -16.46
CA VAL A 26 -37.63 -23.98 -15.65
C VAL A 26 -36.25 -24.63 -15.51
N SER A 27 -35.22 -23.82 -15.31
CA SER A 27 -33.85 -24.25 -15.14
C SER A 27 -33.15 -23.34 -14.15
N LEU A 28 -32.18 -23.89 -13.43
CA LEU A 28 -31.17 -23.08 -12.77
C LEU A 28 -30.28 -22.46 -13.86
N ALA A 29 -30.34 -21.15 -14.03
CA ALA A 29 -29.55 -20.46 -15.04
C ALA A 29 -28.15 -20.14 -14.55
N ALA A 30 -28.00 -19.72 -13.29
CA ALA A 30 -26.69 -19.41 -12.73
C ALA A 30 -26.63 -19.67 -11.23
N ILE A 31 -25.47 -20.15 -10.78
CA ILE A 31 -25.09 -20.25 -9.38
C ILE A 31 -23.92 -19.28 -9.21
N ASN A 32 -24.26 -18.05 -8.81
CA ASN A 32 -23.32 -16.93 -8.78
C ASN A 32 -22.63 -16.76 -7.42
N GLY A 33 -23.09 -17.46 -6.40
CA GLY A 33 -22.53 -17.42 -5.06
C GLY A 33 -23.46 -18.04 -4.03
N PRO A 34 -23.05 -18.06 -2.75
CA PRO A 34 -23.72 -18.83 -1.70
C PRO A 34 -25.15 -18.35 -1.40
N SER A 35 -25.48 -17.12 -1.78
CA SER A 35 -26.80 -16.50 -1.64
C SER A 35 -27.23 -15.74 -2.89
N ASN A 36 -26.76 -16.15 -4.07
CA ASN A 36 -27.09 -15.51 -5.34
C ASN A 36 -27.31 -16.57 -6.43
N ILE A 37 -28.57 -16.93 -6.64
CA ILE A 37 -28.99 -17.96 -7.60
C ILE A 37 -29.92 -17.32 -8.61
N VAL A 38 -29.76 -17.67 -9.89
CA VAL A 38 -30.64 -17.20 -10.96
C VAL A 38 -31.43 -18.36 -11.54
N VAL A 39 -32.74 -18.19 -11.60
CA VAL A 39 -33.70 -19.12 -12.20
C VAL A 39 -34.20 -18.55 -13.52
N SER A 40 -34.36 -19.42 -14.51
CA SER A 40 -34.79 -19.05 -15.86
C SER A 40 -35.81 -20.05 -16.37
N GLY A 41 -36.88 -19.57 -16.97
CA GLY A 41 -38.02 -20.41 -17.37
C GLY A 41 -39.20 -19.58 -17.83
N GLU A 42 -40.30 -20.26 -18.12
CA GLU A 42 -41.52 -19.59 -18.58
C GLU A 42 -42.11 -18.67 -17.52
N SER A 43 -42.67 -17.53 -17.94
CA SER A 43 -43.11 -16.46 -17.04
C SER A 43 -44.06 -16.96 -15.95
N TYR A 44 -45.02 -17.81 -16.30
CA TYR A 44 -45.99 -18.33 -15.32
C TYR A 44 -45.34 -19.25 -14.27
N VAL A 45 -44.29 -19.99 -14.63
CA VAL A 45 -43.55 -20.84 -13.70
C VAL A 45 -42.70 -19.99 -12.76
N ILE A 46 -42.03 -18.96 -13.32
CA ILE A 46 -41.29 -17.97 -12.53
C ILE A 46 -42.24 -17.26 -11.54
N ASP A 47 -43.46 -16.92 -11.93
CA ASP A 47 -44.45 -16.30 -11.05
C ASP A 47 -44.82 -17.21 -9.87
N LYS A 48 -44.97 -18.52 -10.10
CA LYS A 48 -45.20 -19.49 -9.01
C LYS A 48 -44.04 -19.58 -8.04
N ILE A 49 -42.81 -19.61 -8.56
CA ILE A 49 -41.59 -19.61 -7.75
C ILE A 49 -41.52 -18.32 -6.91
N VAL A 50 -41.83 -17.16 -7.48
CA VAL A 50 -41.90 -15.89 -6.75
C VAL A 50 -42.91 -15.98 -5.59
N LEU A 51 -44.11 -16.51 -5.83
CA LEU A 51 -45.13 -16.66 -4.79
C LEU A 51 -44.67 -17.56 -3.64
N GLN A 52 -43.98 -18.67 -3.94
CA GLN A 52 -43.40 -19.55 -2.91
C GLN A 52 -42.30 -18.84 -2.13
N LEU A 53 -41.37 -18.16 -2.82
CA LEU A 53 -40.30 -17.38 -2.19
C LEU A 53 -40.84 -16.27 -1.28
N THR A 54 -41.90 -15.57 -1.71
CA THR A 54 -42.56 -14.53 -0.90
C THR A 54 -43.14 -15.11 0.39
N LYS A 55 -43.77 -16.30 0.34
CA LYS A 55 -44.27 -16.98 1.55
C LYS A 55 -43.15 -17.32 2.52
N LEU A 56 -41.97 -17.66 2.00
CA LEU A 56 -40.77 -17.96 2.78
C LEU A 56 -39.98 -16.71 3.18
N SER A 57 -40.47 -15.50 2.86
CA SER A 57 -39.76 -14.22 3.09
C SER A 57 -38.36 -14.17 2.46
N VAL A 58 -38.14 -14.92 1.37
CA VAL A 58 -36.88 -14.91 0.62
C VAL A 58 -36.90 -13.77 -0.40
N ARG A 59 -35.92 -12.87 -0.29
CA ARG A 59 -35.77 -11.75 -1.23
C ARG A 59 -35.49 -12.28 -2.63
N ASN A 60 -36.12 -11.68 -3.63
CA ASN A 60 -35.94 -12.02 -5.03
C ASN A 60 -36.21 -10.79 -5.92
N PHE A 61 -35.64 -10.78 -7.13
CA PHE A 61 -35.84 -9.73 -8.13
C PHE A 61 -35.97 -10.33 -9.52
N LYS A 62 -37.02 -9.97 -10.25
CA LYS A 62 -37.12 -10.31 -11.68
C LYS A 62 -36.10 -9.51 -12.46
N LEU A 63 -35.31 -10.19 -13.28
CA LEU A 63 -34.32 -9.55 -14.15
C LEU A 63 -35.02 -9.05 -15.41
N ASN A 64 -34.73 -7.79 -15.79
CA ASN A 64 -35.24 -7.18 -17.01
C ASN A 64 -34.42 -7.67 -18.22
N VAL A 65 -34.77 -8.85 -18.72
CA VAL A 65 -34.14 -9.50 -19.87
C VAL A 65 -35.21 -9.95 -20.84
N SER A 66 -34.89 -9.99 -22.13
CA SER A 66 -35.84 -10.37 -23.18
C SER A 66 -36.17 -11.86 -23.19
N HIS A 67 -35.27 -12.72 -22.72
CA HIS A 67 -35.40 -14.18 -22.82
C HIS A 67 -34.91 -14.91 -21.57
N GLY A 68 -35.33 -16.17 -21.43
CA GLY A 68 -34.84 -17.09 -20.43
C GLY A 68 -33.51 -17.74 -20.82
N PHE A 69 -32.41 -17.00 -20.76
CA PHE A 69 -31.06 -17.54 -21.03
C PHE A 69 -30.68 -18.67 -20.06
N HIS A 70 -29.74 -19.52 -20.47
CA HIS A 70 -29.25 -20.66 -19.69
C HIS A 70 -30.40 -21.56 -19.19
N SER A 71 -31.33 -21.87 -20.09
CA SER A 71 -32.47 -22.72 -19.78
C SER A 71 -32.93 -23.52 -21.00
N ILE A 72 -33.83 -24.46 -20.74
CA ILE A 72 -34.53 -25.22 -21.78
C ILE A 72 -35.22 -24.34 -22.84
N LEU A 73 -35.57 -23.09 -22.51
CA LEU A 73 -36.18 -22.17 -23.47
C LEU A 73 -35.26 -21.78 -24.63
N MET A 74 -33.96 -22.06 -24.53
CA MET A 74 -33.00 -21.85 -25.61
C MET A 74 -32.91 -23.02 -26.59
N GLU A 75 -33.54 -24.17 -26.29
CA GLU A 75 -33.55 -25.34 -27.19
C GLU A 75 -34.02 -25.03 -28.62
N PRO A 76 -35.10 -24.23 -28.85
CA PRO A 76 -35.59 -23.98 -30.21
C PRO A 76 -34.59 -23.27 -31.13
N ILE A 77 -33.65 -22.52 -30.56
CA ILE A 77 -32.63 -21.78 -31.32
C ILE A 77 -31.28 -22.49 -31.35
N LEU A 78 -31.15 -23.65 -30.69
CA LEU A 78 -29.85 -24.28 -30.45
C LEU A 78 -29.15 -24.70 -31.75
N GLU A 79 -29.89 -25.29 -32.69
CA GLU A 79 -29.32 -25.75 -33.95
C GLU A 79 -28.95 -24.57 -34.87
N ASP A 80 -29.81 -23.55 -34.97
CA ASP A 80 -29.49 -22.32 -35.71
C ASP A 80 -28.26 -21.62 -35.11
N PHE A 81 -28.17 -21.55 -33.78
CA PHE A 81 -27.03 -20.98 -33.07
C PHE A 81 -25.73 -21.75 -33.38
N LYS A 82 -25.76 -23.09 -33.35
CA LYS A 82 -24.60 -23.92 -33.73
C LYS A 82 -24.23 -23.75 -35.20
N GLY A 83 -25.22 -23.63 -36.09
CA GLY A 83 -24.99 -23.37 -37.51
C GLY A 83 -24.25 -22.05 -37.76
N ILE A 84 -24.52 -21.01 -36.97
CA ILE A 84 -23.75 -19.77 -37.01
C ILE A 84 -22.31 -20.01 -36.53
N LEU A 85 -22.13 -20.79 -35.46
CA LEU A 85 -20.80 -21.10 -34.91
C LEU A 85 -19.92 -21.90 -35.87
N ASP A 86 -20.49 -22.64 -36.83
CA ASP A 86 -19.72 -23.31 -37.90
C ASP A 86 -18.96 -22.32 -38.79
N THR A 87 -19.33 -21.04 -38.79
CA THR A 87 -18.59 -19.98 -39.51
C THR A 87 -17.37 -19.46 -38.74
N ALA A 88 -17.20 -19.84 -37.48
CA ALA A 88 -16.11 -19.39 -36.62
C ALA A 88 -14.95 -20.41 -36.57
N ALA A 89 -13.71 -19.91 -36.53
CA ALA A 89 -12.53 -20.75 -36.34
C ALA A 89 -12.22 -20.92 -34.85
N PHE A 90 -12.46 -22.12 -34.32
CA PHE A 90 -12.11 -22.48 -32.94
C PHE A 90 -10.65 -22.92 -32.85
N HIS A 91 -9.91 -22.33 -31.91
CA HIS A 91 -8.48 -22.59 -31.73
C HIS A 91 -8.22 -23.23 -30.36
N PRO A 92 -7.15 -24.04 -30.25
CA PRO A 92 -6.71 -24.56 -28.96
C PRO A 92 -6.40 -23.43 -27.97
N LEU A 93 -6.71 -23.68 -26.70
CA LEU A 93 -6.44 -22.77 -25.61
C LEU A 93 -4.95 -22.45 -25.50
N LYS A 94 -4.63 -21.15 -25.45
CA LYS A 94 -3.27 -20.64 -25.18
C LYS A 94 -3.04 -20.33 -23.70
N ILE A 95 -4.13 -20.05 -22.99
CA ILE A 95 -4.16 -19.81 -21.55
C ILE A 95 -5.18 -20.76 -20.93
N PRO A 96 -4.96 -21.24 -19.68
CA PRO A 96 -5.96 -22.03 -18.97
C PRO A 96 -7.27 -21.25 -18.83
N VAL A 97 -8.40 -21.95 -18.96
CA VAL A 97 -9.74 -21.38 -18.80
C VAL A 97 -10.52 -22.25 -17.84
N ILE A 98 -11.40 -21.66 -17.03
CA ILE A 98 -12.38 -22.39 -16.22
C ILE A 98 -13.74 -22.23 -16.90
N PRO A 99 -14.20 -23.21 -17.70
CA PRO A 99 -15.46 -23.09 -18.42
C PRO A 99 -16.62 -23.17 -17.43
N ASN A 100 -17.45 -22.13 -17.35
CA ASN A 100 -18.53 -22.01 -16.35
C ASN A 100 -19.56 -23.14 -16.39
N VAL A 101 -19.67 -23.86 -17.51
CA VAL A 101 -20.50 -25.07 -17.59
C VAL A 101 -20.02 -26.15 -16.61
N THR A 102 -18.71 -26.31 -16.48
CA THR A 102 -18.09 -27.34 -15.64
C THR A 102 -17.61 -26.80 -14.30
N GLY A 103 -17.17 -25.53 -14.28
CA GLY A 103 -16.48 -24.90 -13.15
C GLY A 103 -15.10 -25.51 -12.86
N GLU A 104 -14.51 -26.24 -13.80
CA GLU A 104 -13.22 -26.93 -13.63
C GLU A 104 -12.14 -26.37 -14.57
N MET A 105 -10.88 -26.41 -14.13
CA MET A 105 -9.77 -25.85 -14.89
C MET A 105 -9.46 -26.69 -16.13
N LEU A 106 -9.59 -26.08 -17.31
CA LEU A 106 -9.21 -26.64 -18.60
C LEU A 106 -7.88 -26.03 -19.05
N LYS A 107 -6.79 -26.78 -18.90
CA LYS A 107 -5.42 -26.32 -19.25
C LYS A 107 -5.10 -26.45 -20.75
N LYS A 108 -5.77 -27.36 -21.45
CA LYS A 108 -5.59 -27.65 -22.88
C LYS A 108 -6.94 -28.09 -23.48
N GLY A 109 -7.06 -28.02 -24.80
CA GLY A 109 -8.28 -28.35 -25.52
C GLY A 109 -8.84 -27.14 -26.24
N THR A 110 -10.09 -27.23 -26.67
CA THR A 110 -10.77 -26.19 -27.44
C THR A 110 -12.17 -26.01 -26.87
N LEU A 111 -12.65 -24.77 -26.79
CA LEU A 111 -14.04 -24.45 -26.49
C LEU A 111 -14.78 -24.31 -27.83
N ASP A 112 -15.19 -25.46 -28.37
CA ASP A 112 -15.83 -25.62 -29.68
C ASP A 112 -17.33 -25.26 -29.67
N LYS A 113 -17.99 -25.42 -30.82
CA LYS A 113 -19.41 -25.12 -30.97
C LYS A 113 -20.28 -25.96 -30.03
N GLU A 114 -19.89 -27.20 -29.75
CA GLU A 114 -20.58 -28.09 -28.83
C GLU A 114 -20.53 -27.53 -27.41
N TYR A 115 -19.39 -27.01 -26.98
CA TYR A 115 -19.27 -26.29 -25.72
C TYR A 115 -20.20 -25.06 -25.68
N TRP A 116 -20.17 -24.19 -26.69
CA TRP A 116 -20.99 -22.98 -26.69
C TRP A 116 -22.49 -23.26 -26.74
N GLY A 117 -22.91 -24.28 -27.50
CA GLY A 117 -24.29 -24.76 -27.50
C GLY A 117 -24.72 -25.29 -26.12
N LYS A 118 -23.84 -26.04 -25.43
CA LYS A 118 -24.10 -26.44 -24.04
C LYS A 118 -24.18 -25.23 -23.11
N HIS A 119 -23.27 -24.27 -23.23
CA HIS A 119 -23.22 -23.08 -22.39
C HIS A 119 -24.47 -22.22 -22.52
N LEU A 120 -25.07 -22.15 -23.71
CA LEU A 120 -26.34 -21.45 -23.95
C LEU A 120 -27.51 -22.01 -23.11
N MET A 121 -27.51 -23.32 -22.82
CA MET A 121 -28.60 -24.01 -22.13
C MET A 121 -28.30 -24.36 -20.67
N GLN A 122 -27.05 -24.66 -20.35
CA GLN A 122 -26.65 -25.20 -19.05
C GLN A 122 -26.39 -24.10 -18.02
N THR A 123 -26.54 -24.47 -16.75
CA THR A 123 -26.30 -23.59 -15.60
C THR A 123 -24.87 -23.04 -15.61
N VAL A 124 -24.74 -21.73 -15.43
CA VAL A 124 -23.47 -21.05 -15.22
C VAL A 124 -23.00 -21.30 -13.78
N MET A 125 -21.97 -22.14 -13.61
CA MET A 125 -21.38 -22.50 -12.32
C MET A 125 -20.33 -21.49 -11.83
N PHE A 126 -20.67 -20.20 -11.80
CA PHE A 126 -19.72 -19.12 -11.49
C PHE A 126 -19.08 -19.27 -10.10
N GLU A 127 -19.86 -19.61 -9.06
CA GLU A 127 -19.34 -19.89 -7.72
C GLU A 127 -18.28 -20.99 -7.72
N LYS A 128 -18.57 -22.11 -8.39
CA LYS A 128 -17.63 -23.23 -8.54
C LYS A 128 -16.37 -22.77 -9.27
N SER A 129 -16.52 -21.98 -10.34
CA SER A 129 -15.38 -21.45 -11.10
C SER A 129 -14.45 -20.59 -10.26
N ILE A 130 -14.99 -19.73 -9.40
CA ILE A 130 -14.19 -18.90 -8.49
C ILE A 130 -13.47 -19.77 -7.45
N HIS A 131 -14.15 -20.73 -6.83
CA HIS A 131 -13.48 -21.66 -5.90
C HIS A 131 -12.36 -22.46 -6.56
N THR A 132 -12.56 -22.91 -7.81
CA THR A 132 -11.51 -23.56 -8.60
C THR A 132 -10.33 -22.63 -8.84
N ALA A 133 -10.56 -21.38 -9.22
CA ALA A 133 -9.49 -20.40 -9.41
C ALA A 133 -8.68 -20.17 -8.14
N VAL A 134 -9.36 -19.99 -7.00
CA VAL A 134 -8.70 -19.80 -5.70
C VAL A 134 -7.90 -21.05 -5.30
N LYS A 135 -8.44 -22.24 -5.53
CA LYS A 135 -7.74 -23.51 -5.27
C LYS A 135 -6.48 -23.69 -6.13
N GLU A 136 -6.49 -23.18 -7.36
CA GLU A 136 -5.32 -23.15 -8.25
C GLU A 136 -4.33 -22.02 -7.91
N GLY A 137 -4.58 -21.25 -6.85
CA GLY A 137 -3.65 -20.23 -6.33
C GLY A 137 -3.82 -18.84 -6.92
N VAL A 138 -4.95 -18.53 -7.56
CA VAL A 138 -5.24 -17.19 -8.07
C VAL A 138 -5.46 -16.21 -6.90
N THR A 139 -4.68 -15.14 -6.86
CA THR A 139 -4.74 -14.08 -5.83
C THR A 139 -5.20 -12.73 -6.37
N LEU A 140 -5.34 -12.59 -7.68
CA LEU A 140 -5.79 -11.37 -8.34
C LEU A 140 -6.87 -11.69 -9.37
N PHE A 141 -8.02 -11.03 -9.24
CA PHE A 141 -9.10 -11.10 -10.21
C PHE A 141 -9.32 -9.72 -10.84
N LEU A 142 -9.41 -9.70 -12.17
CA LEU A 142 -9.78 -8.53 -12.95
C LEU A 142 -11.11 -8.80 -13.65
N GLU A 143 -12.17 -8.07 -13.29
CA GLU A 143 -13.41 -8.06 -14.06
C GLU A 143 -13.21 -7.22 -15.32
N VAL A 144 -13.36 -7.86 -16.48
CA VAL A 144 -13.28 -7.19 -17.78
C VAL A 144 -14.68 -6.92 -18.29
N GLY A 145 -15.08 -5.65 -18.26
CA GLY A 145 -16.41 -5.23 -18.70
C GLY A 145 -16.76 -3.82 -18.23
N PRO A 146 -17.90 -3.27 -18.71
CA PRO A 146 -18.33 -1.89 -18.42
C PRO A 146 -18.96 -1.69 -17.04
N ASP A 147 -19.16 -2.76 -16.27
CA ASP A 147 -19.82 -2.75 -14.97
C ASP A 147 -19.00 -3.57 -13.96
N THR A 148 -19.55 -3.75 -12.76
CA THR A 148 -18.87 -4.29 -11.56
C THR A 148 -19.62 -5.45 -10.93
N THR A 149 -20.56 -6.03 -11.70
CA THR A 149 -21.51 -7.02 -11.20
C THR A 149 -20.79 -8.31 -10.81
N ALA A 150 -19.84 -8.79 -11.63
CA ALA A 150 -19.12 -10.02 -11.34
C ALA A 150 -18.23 -9.86 -10.10
N SER A 151 -17.62 -8.69 -9.90
CA SER A 151 -16.80 -8.39 -8.74
C SER A 151 -17.60 -8.35 -7.45
N GLY A 152 -18.84 -7.84 -7.49
CA GLY A 152 -19.75 -7.91 -6.35
C GLY A 152 -20.05 -9.35 -5.94
N MET A 153 -20.34 -10.23 -6.92
CA MET A 153 -20.61 -11.65 -6.67
C MET A 153 -19.36 -12.40 -6.20
N LEU A 154 -18.22 -12.13 -6.84
CA LEU A 154 -16.92 -12.70 -6.50
C LEU A 154 -16.54 -12.38 -5.05
N LYS A 155 -16.64 -11.11 -4.63
CA LYS A 155 -16.37 -10.68 -3.25
C LYS A 155 -17.20 -11.43 -2.21
N ALA A 156 -18.45 -11.77 -2.53
CA ALA A 156 -19.30 -12.57 -1.65
C ALA A 156 -18.83 -14.03 -1.53
N ILE A 157 -18.31 -14.61 -2.62
CA ILE A 157 -17.75 -15.97 -2.64
C ILE A 157 -16.44 -16.02 -1.85
N ILE A 158 -15.56 -15.03 -2.06
CA ILE A 158 -14.21 -15.03 -1.47
C ILE A 158 -14.12 -14.38 -0.08
N LYS A 159 -15.26 -14.07 0.55
CA LYS A 159 -15.32 -13.29 1.80
C LYS A 159 -14.41 -13.81 2.92
N ASP A 160 -14.19 -15.13 2.97
CA ASP A 160 -13.41 -15.82 4.01
C ASP A 160 -11.95 -16.04 3.60
N TYR A 161 -11.57 -15.65 2.38
CA TYR A 161 -10.20 -15.76 1.87
C TYR A 161 -9.43 -14.46 2.09
N GLN A 162 -8.14 -14.59 2.40
CA GLN A 162 -7.23 -13.47 2.62
C GLN A 162 -6.24 -13.33 1.47
N GLY A 163 -5.76 -12.11 1.24
CA GLY A 163 -4.73 -11.84 0.22
C GLY A 163 -5.22 -11.92 -1.22
N ILE A 164 -6.54 -11.89 -1.45
CA ILE A 164 -7.13 -11.86 -2.78
C ILE A 164 -7.58 -10.43 -3.12
N SER A 165 -7.12 -9.91 -4.26
CA SER A 165 -7.52 -8.60 -4.78
C SER A 165 -8.50 -8.74 -5.94
N VAL A 166 -9.46 -7.82 -6.01
CA VAL A 166 -10.50 -7.77 -7.06
C VAL A 166 -10.53 -6.37 -7.65
N ILE A 167 -10.26 -6.27 -8.94
CA ILE A 167 -10.16 -5.01 -9.69
C ILE A 167 -11.19 -5.02 -10.82
N ASN A 168 -11.76 -3.86 -11.13
CA ASN A 168 -12.65 -3.68 -12.28
C ASN A 168 -11.88 -2.97 -13.40
N SER A 169 -12.02 -3.41 -14.65
CA SER A 169 -11.41 -2.72 -15.79
C SER A 169 -12.10 -1.40 -16.09
N LEU A 170 -13.42 -1.33 -15.91
CA LEU A 170 -14.24 -0.14 -16.13
C LEU A 170 -15.27 -0.03 -15.01
N ASN A 171 -15.84 1.17 -14.86
CA ASN A 171 -16.93 1.41 -13.93
C ASN A 171 -17.98 2.29 -14.62
N LYS A 172 -19.25 1.92 -14.45
CA LYS A 172 -20.38 2.59 -15.10
C LYS A 172 -20.40 4.10 -14.79
N GLY A 173 -20.56 4.91 -15.83
CA GLY A 173 -20.69 6.37 -15.71
C GLY A 173 -19.37 7.11 -15.52
N LYS A 174 -18.24 6.43 -15.66
CA LYS A 174 -16.91 7.06 -15.65
C LYS A 174 -16.25 6.98 -17.02
N GLU A 175 -15.19 7.75 -17.22
CA GLU A 175 -14.43 7.74 -18.46
C GLU A 175 -13.58 6.47 -18.60
N ASP A 176 -13.84 5.69 -19.65
CA ASP A 176 -13.24 4.36 -19.86
C ASP A 176 -11.71 4.36 -19.84
N ARG A 177 -11.08 5.35 -20.48
CA ARG A 177 -9.61 5.46 -20.54
C ARG A 177 -9.00 5.68 -19.16
N ILE A 178 -9.62 6.53 -18.35
CA ILE A 178 -9.15 6.82 -17.00
C ILE A 178 -9.29 5.57 -16.13
N GLU A 179 -10.42 4.87 -16.20
CA GLU A 179 -10.63 3.66 -15.39
C GLU A 179 -9.71 2.52 -15.80
N LEU A 180 -9.45 2.33 -17.10
CA LEU A 180 -8.46 1.35 -17.56
C LEU A 180 -7.06 1.66 -17.05
N ASN A 181 -6.64 2.93 -17.08
CA ASN A 181 -5.35 3.35 -16.54
C ASN A 181 -5.27 3.12 -15.02
N HIS A 182 -6.35 3.41 -14.29
CA HIS A 182 -6.43 3.12 -12.86
C HIS A 182 -6.38 1.62 -12.56
N ALA A 183 -7.05 0.79 -13.36
CA ALA A 183 -7.00 -0.66 -13.23
C ALA A 183 -5.58 -1.19 -13.49
N ALA A 184 -4.93 -0.72 -14.56
CA ALA A 184 -3.54 -1.07 -14.87
C ALA A 184 -2.58 -0.64 -13.75
N ALA A 185 -2.75 0.56 -13.20
CA ALA A 185 -1.94 1.03 -12.07
C ALA A 185 -2.12 0.16 -10.81
N GLN A 186 -3.35 -0.25 -10.49
CA GLN A 186 -3.61 -1.15 -9.37
C GLN A 186 -2.98 -2.53 -9.59
N VAL A 187 -3.13 -3.09 -10.78
CA VAL A 187 -2.50 -4.37 -11.16
C VAL A 187 -0.96 -4.28 -11.04
N PHE A 188 -0.37 -3.18 -11.50
CA PHE A 188 1.07 -2.92 -11.40
C PHE A 188 1.55 -2.80 -9.94
N VAL A 189 0.83 -2.07 -9.09
CA VAL A 189 1.16 -1.90 -7.67
C VAL A 189 1.08 -3.23 -6.91
N LEU A 190 0.23 -4.16 -7.35
CA LEU A 190 0.16 -5.52 -6.82
C LEU A 190 1.30 -6.43 -7.31
N GLY A 191 2.24 -5.91 -8.09
CA GLY A 191 3.47 -6.60 -8.51
C GLY A 191 3.31 -7.41 -9.80
N VAL A 192 2.23 -7.22 -10.56
CA VAL A 192 2.10 -7.83 -11.89
C VAL A 192 2.96 -7.06 -12.88
N ASP A 193 3.85 -7.78 -13.57
CA ASP A 193 4.69 -7.24 -14.63
C ASP A 193 3.84 -6.98 -15.88
N LEU A 194 3.43 -5.72 -16.06
CA LEU A 194 2.67 -5.29 -17.22
C LEU A 194 3.63 -4.84 -18.31
N ASP A 195 3.54 -5.48 -19.48
CA ASP A 195 4.22 -5.00 -20.69
C ASP A 195 3.50 -3.76 -21.22
N PHE A 196 3.97 -2.57 -20.83
CA PHE A 196 3.43 -1.31 -21.36
C PHE A 196 3.81 -1.04 -22.81
N GLY A 197 4.77 -1.78 -23.37
CA GLY A 197 5.20 -1.66 -24.77
C GLY A 197 4.08 -1.97 -25.76
N VAL A 198 3.05 -2.74 -25.37
CA VAL A 198 1.90 -3.02 -26.25
C VAL A 198 1.03 -1.78 -26.53
N LEU A 199 1.09 -0.75 -25.68
CA LEU A 199 0.39 0.52 -25.88
C LEU A 199 1.11 1.42 -26.88
N GLU A 200 2.38 1.14 -27.15
CA GLU A 200 3.26 1.96 -27.93
C GLU A 200 3.26 1.52 -29.40
N LYS A 201 2.42 2.16 -30.22
CA LYS A 201 2.52 2.03 -31.68
C LYS A 201 3.49 3.07 -32.23
N GLY A 202 4.70 2.66 -32.62
CA GLY A 202 5.65 3.49 -33.38
C GLY A 202 7.01 3.71 -32.69
N LYS A 203 7.73 4.78 -33.08
CA LYS A 203 9.01 5.15 -32.45
C LYS A 203 8.75 5.78 -31.08
N VAL A 204 9.11 5.06 -30.04
CA VAL A 204 8.98 5.50 -28.64
C VAL A 204 10.19 6.34 -28.29
N ARG A 205 9.95 7.54 -27.78
CA ARG A 205 10.99 8.37 -27.19
C ARG A 205 11.02 8.06 -25.70
N THR A 206 11.96 7.21 -25.28
CA THR A 206 12.21 6.96 -23.86
C THR A 206 12.90 8.16 -23.24
N GLU A 207 12.28 8.76 -22.24
CA GLU A 207 12.88 9.83 -21.44
C GLU A 207 13.20 9.29 -20.05
N ILE A 208 14.44 9.50 -19.60
CA ILE A 208 14.82 9.17 -18.23
C ILE A 208 14.28 10.30 -17.36
N LEU A 209 13.20 10.04 -16.63
CA LEU A 209 12.71 10.96 -15.63
C LEU A 209 13.67 10.98 -14.42
N PRO A 210 13.84 12.14 -13.76
CA PRO A 210 14.63 12.22 -12.54
C PRO A 210 14.06 11.24 -11.50
N VAL A 211 14.85 10.26 -11.09
CA VAL A 211 14.45 9.28 -10.08
C VAL A 211 14.17 10.03 -8.77
N CYS A 212 13.00 9.82 -8.18
CA CYS A 212 12.56 10.52 -6.96
C CYS A 212 13.63 10.37 -5.86
N PRO A 213 13.94 11.45 -5.13
CA PRO A 213 15.22 11.64 -4.49
C PRO A 213 15.30 10.84 -3.19
N LEU A 214 16.45 10.20 -3.00
CA LEU A 214 16.87 9.68 -1.70
C LEU A 214 16.62 10.73 -0.61
N ASN A 215 16.20 10.31 0.59
CA ASN A 215 16.15 11.21 1.74
C ASN A 215 17.59 11.71 2.01
N LYS A 216 17.86 12.96 1.61
CA LYS A 216 19.19 13.59 1.67
C LYS A 216 19.51 14.06 3.09
N GLU A 217 19.27 13.22 4.09
CA GLU A 217 19.76 13.53 5.42
C GLU A 217 21.28 13.70 5.34
N LYS A 218 21.78 14.82 5.88
CA LYS A 218 23.20 15.11 5.91
C LYS A 218 23.84 14.23 6.98
N CYS A 219 24.25 13.04 6.57
CA CYS A 219 24.94 12.08 7.42
C CYS A 219 26.47 12.30 7.47
N TRP A 220 26.97 13.46 7.03
CA TRP A 220 28.41 13.75 6.96
C TRP A 220 28.87 14.65 8.11
N VAL A 221 29.92 14.25 8.82
CA VAL A 221 30.64 15.10 9.78
C VAL A 221 31.72 15.87 9.02
N GLU A 222 31.62 17.21 8.98
CA GLU A 222 32.59 18.06 8.27
C GLU A 222 33.94 18.09 9.01
N GLN A 223 35.01 17.60 8.38
CA GLN A 223 36.37 17.73 8.91
C GLN A 223 36.82 19.21 8.85
N TYR A 224 37.05 19.81 10.01
CA TYR A 224 37.66 21.13 10.13
C TYR A 224 39.12 21.08 9.60
N LYS A 225 39.40 21.76 8.48
CA LYS A 225 40.76 21.84 7.89
C LYS A 225 41.75 22.51 8.87
N GLY A 226 42.82 21.78 9.21
CA GLY A 226 43.76 22.02 10.31
C GLY A 226 44.69 23.24 10.25
N GLN A 227 44.46 24.26 9.43
CA GLN A 227 45.31 25.48 9.44
C GLN A 227 44.93 26.48 10.55
N LYS A 228 43.66 26.51 10.97
CA LYS A 228 43.23 27.37 12.10
C LYS A 228 43.60 26.81 13.47
N ILE A 229 43.88 25.50 13.57
CA ILE A 229 44.24 24.85 14.84
C ILE A 229 45.65 25.24 15.26
N GLN A 230 46.62 25.24 14.33
CA GLN A 230 48.00 25.61 14.65
C GLN A 230 48.12 27.09 15.03
N GLN A 231 47.45 27.99 14.29
CA GLN A 231 47.42 29.41 14.64
C GLN A 231 46.71 29.70 15.97
N ALA A 232 45.70 28.90 16.35
CA ALA A 232 45.05 29.00 17.65
C ALA A 232 45.95 28.50 18.79
N LEU A 233 46.69 27.39 18.56
CA LEU A 233 47.67 26.84 19.50
C LEU A 233 48.85 27.80 19.72
N ASP A 234 49.37 28.40 18.66
CA ASP A 234 50.51 29.34 18.73
C ASP A 234 50.10 30.68 19.39
N LYS A 235 48.83 31.10 19.22
CA LYS A 235 48.25 32.24 19.98
C LYS A 235 48.06 31.89 21.46
N GLU A 236 47.55 30.69 21.79
CA GLU A 236 47.39 30.23 23.18
C GLU A 236 48.73 30.15 23.93
N GLN A 237 49.78 29.65 23.28
CA GLN A 237 51.11 29.55 23.90
C GLN A 237 51.75 30.91 24.19
N ASN A 238 51.50 31.93 23.35
CA ASN A 238 52.00 33.28 23.58
C ASN A 238 51.17 34.03 24.65
N ALA A 239 49.86 33.79 24.71
CA ALA A 239 48.99 34.33 25.77
C ALA A 239 49.30 33.74 27.17
N ALA A 240 49.96 32.58 27.24
CA ALA A 240 50.34 31.94 28.50
C ALA A 240 51.45 32.69 29.29
N LYS A 241 52.13 33.68 28.68
CA LYS A 241 53.14 34.51 29.35
C LYS A 241 52.56 35.70 30.14
N GLU A 242 51.33 36.12 29.83
CA GLU A 242 50.62 37.14 30.62
C GLU A 242 49.70 36.46 31.64
N ASP A 243 49.52 37.04 32.84
CA ASP A 243 48.66 36.46 33.90
C ASP A 243 47.15 36.61 33.59
N THR A 244 46.77 37.05 32.40
CA THR A 244 45.40 37.29 31.91
C THR A 244 44.88 36.16 31.01
N LEU A 245 43.58 35.86 31.08
CA LEU A 245 42.91 34.83 30.27
C LEU A 245 41.87 35.53 29.39
N GLU A 246 42.12 35.62 28.08
CA GLU A 246 41.18 36.30 27.19
C GLU A 246 40.02 35.38 26.81
N ILE A 247 38.85 35.60 27.41
CA ILE A 247 37.62 34.87 27.03
C ILE A 247 36.90 35.67 25.94
N ILE A 248 37.17 35.35 24.67
CA ILE A 248 36.42 35.90 23.53
C ILE A 248 35.17 35.04 23.32
N GLY A 249 34.14 35.29 24.12
CA GLY A 249 32.95 34.45 24.20
C GLY A 249 31.70 35.08 23.61
N GLN A 250 31.62 35.26 22.29
CA GLN A 250 30.32 35.42 21.62
C GLN A 250 29.96 34.25 20.71
N ASP A 251 30.92 33.53 20.14
CA ASP A 251 30.64 32.50 19.12
C ASP A 251 30.86 31.05 19.57
N ASN A 252 31.21 30.80 20.84
CA ASN A 252 31.25 29.43 21.36
C ASN A 252 29.82 28.95 21.72
N PRO A 253 29.26 27.95 21.02
CA PRO A 253 27.89 27.48 21.24
C PRO A 253 27.66 27.00 22.68
N VAL A 254 28.66 26.36 23.28
CA VAL A 254 28.56 25.79 24.65
C VAL A 254 28.44 26.88 25.71
N LEU A 255 29.06 28.05 25.49
CA LEU A 255 28.95 29.20 26.40
C LEU A 255 27.64 29.98 26.21
N ARG A 256 27.02 29.91 25.02
CA ARG A 256 25.72 30.55 24.76
C ARG A 256 24.58 29.88 25.53
N ASP A 257 24.69 28.57 25.72
CA ASP A 257 23.62 27.75 26.31
C ASP A 257 23.65 27.74 27.85
N HIS A 258 24.72 28.25 28.47
CA HIS A 258 24.82 28.33 29.93
C HIS A 258 24.12 29.59 30.48
N VAL A 259 22.79 29.52 30.52
CA VAL A 259 21.90 30.58 31.05
C VAL A 259 21.40 30.19 32.45
N VAL A 260 21.63 31.06 33.43
CA VAL A 260 21.17 30.86 34.82
C VAL A 260 20.31 32.05 35.21
N ARG A 261 19.07 31.79 35.64
CA ARG A 261 18.09 32.83 36.02
C ARG A 261 17.91 33.94 34.96
N GLY A 262 17.89 33.55 33.69
CA GLY A 262 17.69 34.46 32.55
C GLY A 262 18.91 35.28 32.14
N GLY A 263 20.02 35.21 32.90
CA GLY A 263 21.29 35.84 32.53
C GLY A 263 22.26 34.82 31.94
N ARG A 264 23.04 35.23 30.93
CA ARG A 264 24.20 34.44 30.46
C ARG A 264 25.32 34.59 31.48
N ILE A 265 25.67 33.50 32.14
CA ILE A 265 26.70 33.48 33.18
C ILE A 265 27.81 32.55 32.72
N PHE A 266 29.05 32.97 32.86
CA PHE A 266 30.18 32.10 32.52
C PHE A 266 30.18 30.86 33.43
N PRO A 267 30.24 29.63 32.88
CA PRO A 267 30.19 28.43 33.70
C PRO A 267 31.35 28.40 34.71
N GLY A 268 31.03 28.18 35.99
CA GLY A 268 32.05 28.08 37.04
C GLY A 268 33.05 26.94 36.78
N ALA A 269 32.59 25.83 36.16
CA ALA A 269 33.47 24.72 35.77
C ALA A 269 34.48 25.11 34.68
N ALA A 270 34.05 25.90 33.67
CA ALA A 270 34.93 26.36 32.60
C ALA A 270 36.03 27.31 33.12
N LEU A 271 35.72 28.07 34.17
CA LEU A 271 36.70 28.91 34.85
C LEU A 271 37.80 28.08 35.53
N TRP A 272 37.41 26.96 36.16
CA TRP A 272 38.37 26.04 36.78
C TRP A 272 39.25 25.35 35.76
N GLU A 273 38.66 24.88 34.66
CA GLU A 273 39.40 24.27 33.56
C GLU A 273 40.42 25.24 32.98
N ALA A 274 40.04 26.51 32.76
CA ALA A 274 40.93 27.54 32.25
C ALA A 274 42.12 27.79 33.21
N VAL A 275 41.88 27.87 34.52
CA VAL A 275 42.94 28.04 35.53
C VAL A 275 43.87 26.82 35.58
N ILE A 276 43.32 25.61 35.59
CA ILE A 276 44.10 24.35 35.61
C ILE A 276 44.95 24.22 34.34
N ARG A 277 44.36 24.49 33.18
CA ARG A 277 45.05 24.43 31.88
C ARG A 277 46.16 25.47 31.80
N LYS A 278 45.90 26.70 32.24
CA LYS A 278 46.93 27.75 32.29
C LYS A 278 48.05 27.45 33.27
N ALA A 279 47.72 26.96 34.46
CA ALA A 279 48.74 26.53 35.42
C ALA A 279 49.57 25.37 34.87
N SER A 280 48.92 24.42 34.18
CA SER A 280 49.62 23.30 33.53
C SER A 280 50.58 23.78 32.44
N LEU A 281 50.16 24.77 31.63
CA LEU A 281 51.00 25.41 30.62
C LEU A 281 52.17 26.21 31.24
N LYS A 282 51.91 27.04 32.26
CA LYS A 282 52.92 27.87 32.93
C LYS A 282 53.99 27.04 33.62
N TYR A 283 53.61 25.93 34.25
CA TYR A 283 54.53 25.05 34.97
C TYR A 283 54.99 23.83 34.15
N ASN A 284 54.54 23.71 32.90
CA ASN A 284 54.81 22.60 31.98
C ASN A 284 54.64 21.20 32.61
N THR A 285 53.62 21.04 33.45
CA THR A 285 53.27 19.77 34.12
C THR A 285 51.76 19.69 34.30
N ALA A 286 51.21 18.48 34.44
CA ALA A 286 49.79 18.32 34.73
C ALA A 286 49.48 18.81 36.16
N VAL A 287 48.51 19.72 36.27
CA VAL A 287 47.97 20.14 37.56
C VAL A 287 46.88 19.17 38.01
N THR A 288 47.05 18.56 39.17
CA THR A 288 46.17 17.50 39.70
C THR A 288 45.16 18.01 40.72
N GLY A 289 45.26 19.26 41.19
CA GLY A 289 44.29 19.85 42.10
C GLY A 289 44.55 21.32 42.48
N LEU A 290 43.54 21.96 43.05
CA LEU A 290 43.56 23.35 43.54
C LEU A 290 43.25 23.40 45.06
N LYS A 291 43.84 24.33 45.81
CA LYS A 291 43.59 24.49 47.26
C LYS A 291 43.14 25.92 47.64
N GLN A 292 42.35 26.02 48.72
CA GLN A 292 41.95 27.27 49.40
C GLN A 292 41.26 28.30 48.51
N ILE A 293 40.17 27.89 47.86
CA ILE A 293 39.37 28.76 47.00
C ILE A 293 38.51 29.69 47.88
N LYS A 294 38.75 31.00 47.79
CA LYS A 294 37.91 32.01 48.46
C LYS A 294 37.10 32.81 47.45
N HIS A 295 35.85 32.40 47.29
CA HIS A 295 34.74 33.15 46.70
C HIS A 295 34.95 33.71 45.29
N ILE A 296 34.25 33.13 44.31
CA ILE A 296 34.21 33.65 42.94
C ILE A 296 32.86 34.33 42.74
N SER A 297 32.89 35.64 42.49
CA SER A 297 31.69 36.34 42.03
C SER A 297 31.28 35.80 40.65
N GLN A 298 29.99 35.52 40.47
CA GLN A 298 29.47 35.05 39.19
C GLN A 298 29.78 36.07 38.08
N LEU A 299 30.46 35.61 37.03
CA LEU A 299 30.87 36.46 35.91
C LEU A 299 29.74 36.49 34.87
N ALA A 300 28.98 37.58 34.87
CA ALA A 300 27.99 37.83 33.83
C ALA A 300 28.71 38.04 32.48
N LEU A 301 28.30 37.27 31.47
CA LEU A 301 28.80 37.41 30.11
C LEU A 301 28.07 38.57 29.43
N LYS A 302 28.76 39.72 29.30
CA LYS A 302 28.31 40.84 28.48
C LYS A 302 29.05 40.82 27.14
N ALA A 303 28.31 41.10 26.06
CA ALA A 303 28.84 41.18 24.71
C ALA A 303 30.05 42.12 24.63
N GLY A 304 31.18 41.62 24.13
CA GLY A 304 32.38 42.42 23.84
C GLY A 304 33.24 42.79 25.06
N ARG A 305 32.98 42.21 26.25
CA ARG A 305 33.79 42.47 27.44
C ARG A 305 34.95 41.48 27.54
N GLN A 306 36.17 42.00 27.52
CA GLN A 306 37.36 41.25 27.90
C GLN A 306 37.35 41.02 29.42
N LEU A 307 37.48 39.77 29.86
CA LEU A 307 37.56 39.41 31.27
C LEU A 307 39.00 39.04 31.60
N ASN A 308 39.65 39.77 32.50
CA ASN A 308 41.00 39.47 32.96
C ASN A 308 40.92 38.60 34.22
N ILE A 309 41.22 37.32 34.07
CA ILE A 309 41.14 36.34 35.15
C ILE A 309 42.54 35.81 35.46
N SER A 310 42.99 36.02 36.70
CA SER A 310 44.23 35.45 37.22
C SER A 310 43.95 34.61 38.48
N PRO A 311 44.84 33.69 38.88
CA PRO A 311 44.71 32.94 40.13
C PRO A 311 44.57 33.85 41.36
N VAL A 312 45.23 35.02 41.34
CA VAL A 312 45.15 36.05 42.38
C VAL A 312 43.76 36.69 42.42
N THR A 313 43.18 36.97 41.25
CA THR A 313 41.82 37.54 41.12
C THR A 313 40.73 36.57 41.62
N LEU A 314 41.01 35.26 41.64
CA LEU A 314 40.11 34.21 42.13
C LEU A 314 40.43 33.73 43.56
N GLY A 315 41.36 34.41 44.25
CA GLY A 315 41.72 34.11 45.63
C GLY A 315 42.40 32.76 45.84
N ILE A 316 43.05 32.20 44.81
CA ILE A 316 43.71 30.89 44.85
C ILE A 316 45.14 31.06 45.35
N THR A 317 45.44 30.51 46.53
CA THR A 317 46.76 30.65 47.18
C THR A 317 47.62 29.40 47.10
N GLY A 318 47.13 28.28 46.53
CA GLY A 318 47.90 27.05 46.38
C GLY A 318 47.44 26.16 45.23
N ILE A 319 48.41 25.64 44.46
CA ILE A 319 48.21 24.73 43.31
C ILE A 319 49.01 23.45 43.56
N PHE A 320 48.40 22.28 43.37
CA PHE A 320 49.09 20.98 43.50
C PHE A 320 49.66 20.54 42.15
N LYS A 321 50.91 20.08 42.17
CA LYS A 321 51.60 19.50 41.02
C LYS A 321 51.55 17.98 41.14
N GLY A 322 51.26 17.30 40.03
CA GLY A 322 51.52 15.87 39.86
C GLY A 322 52.97 15.61 39.50
#